data_AF-A0AAU9KYZ0-F1
#
_entry.id   AF-A0AAU9KYZ0-F1
#
_cell.length_a   1.000
_cell.length_b   1.000
_cell.length_c   1.000
_cell.angle_alpha   90.00
_cell.angle_beta   90.00
_cell.angle_gamma   90.00
#
_symmetry.space_group_name_H-M   'P 1'
#
loop_
_entity.id
_entity.type
_entity.pdbx_description
1 polymer ?
#
loop_
_entity_poly.entity_id
_entity_poly.type
_entity_poly.pdbx_seq_one_letter_code
_entity_poly.pdbx_strand_id
1 'polypeptide(L)'
;MFSRKVVSFAVIKSGSVPRALSTSAARAAEGYSFVKSRVEYRKEIALLRKEFIVEEKRRKEKLARDAEAQRQKIMMAKAARLEIKRQQQGIRAKEIAREKAIHEEKVRKYFEEKVVVRQKRNVEVERRREALVASLRQQSAKWTTEKNYTEKLKEDIFIYSPKQISARGSFDPSNTSGSAVSWLEKLQRMKPAGMHDSSDEATASAVASAADEIAFASVSKSVNEDDADLSKSTKEEK
;
A
#
# COMPACT_ATOMS: atom_id res chain seq x y z
N MET A 1 -0.36 4.69 50.35
CA MET A 1 -0.08 4.89 51.79
C MET A 1 -0.36 6.35 52.13
N PHE A 2 -1.52 6.67 52.71
CA PHE A 2 -1.86 8.04 53.13
C PHE A 2 -1.89 8.11 54.65
N SER A 3 -0.97 8.91 55.19
CA SER A 3 -0.66 9.05 56.62
C SER A 3 -1.78 9.81 57.34
N ARG A 4 -2.41 9.17 58.34
CA ARG A 4 -3.40 9.80 59.23
C ARG A 4 -2.65 10.51 60.35
N LYS A 5 -2.65 11.85 60.35
CA LYS A 5 -2.30 12.66 61.52
C LYS A 5 -3.42 12.56 62.56
N VAL A 6 -3.11 11.95 63.70
CA VAL A 6 -3.96 11.94 64.89
C VAL A 6 -3.80 13.28 65.59
N VAL A 7 -4.88 14.06 65.69
CA VAL A 7 -4.92 15.29 66.48
C VAL A 7 -5.48 14.93 67.86
N SER A 8 -4.66 15.10 68.89
CA SER A 8 -5.04 14.86 70.29
C SER A 8 -5.78 16.08 70.84
N PHE A 9 -7.01 15.90 71.32
CA PHE A 9 -7.77 16.95 72.01
C PHE A 9 -7.42 16.95 73.50
N ALA A 10 -7.01 18.11 74.02
CA ALA A 10 -6.76 18.33 75.43
C ALA A 10 -8.08 18.35 76.23
N VAL A 11 -8.09 17.64 77.36
CA VAL A 11 -9.18 17.62 78.35
C VAL A 11 -9.14 18.93 79.14
N ILE A 12 -10.14 19.80 78.94
CA ILE A 12 -10.34 20.98 79.77
C ILE A 12 -11.21 20.55 80.96
N LYS A 13 -10.59 20.54 82.15
CA LYS A 13 -11.24 20.23 83.43
C LYS A 13 -12.15 21.41 83.82
N SER A 14 -13.44 21.15 83.91
CA SER A 14 -14.50 22.11 84.25
C SER A 14 -14.39 22.61 85.70
N GLY A 15 -14.25 23.92 85.89
CA GLY A 15 -14.46 24.58 87.19
C GLY A 15 -15.96 24.62 87.52
N SER A 16 -16.31 24.14 88.71
CA SER A 16 -17.67 24.18 89.26
C SER A 16 -17.90 25.53 89.93
N VAL A 17 -18.88 26.29 89.44
CA VAL A 17 -19.41 27.51 90.09
C VAL A 17 -20.78 27.16 90.67
N PRO A 18 -21.06 27.44 91.96
CA PRO A 18 -22.35 27.11 92.56
C PRO A 18 -23.47 27.97 91.96
N ARG A 19 -24.48 27.30 91.40
CA ARG A 19 -25.64 27.90 90.72
C ARG A 19 -26.72 28.25 91.75
N ALA A 20 -27.08 29.53 91.86
CA ALA A 20 -28.15 30.02 92.72
C ALA A 20 -29.52 29.40 92.35
N LEU A 21 -30.22 28.85 93.35
CA LEU A 21 -31.41 27.99 93.21
C LEU A 21 -32.76 28.75 93.08
N SER A 22 -32.75 30.08 93.17
CA SER A 22 -33.96 30.92 93.22
C SER A 22 -34.65 31.17 91.86
N THR A 23 -34.16 30.57 90.77
CA THR A 23 -34.86 30.53 89.46
C THR A 23 -35.21 29.12 88.99
N SER A 24 -34.94 28.09 89.81
CA SER A 24 -34.93 26.68 89.38
C SER A 24 -36.29 26.15 88.90
N ALA A 25 -37.41 26.56 89.49
CA ALA A 25 -38.74 26.07 89.13
C ALA A 25 -39.24 26.63 87.77
N ALA A 26 -39.04 27.93 87.51
CA ALA A 26 -39.35 28.55 86.21
C ALA A 26 -38.39 28.05 85.10
N ARG A 27 -37.09 27.90 85.41
CA ARG A 27 -36.09 27.29 84.51
C ARG A 27 -36.31 25.81 84.26
N ALA A 28 -36.97 25.08 85.16
CA ALA A 28 -37.32 23.67 84.95
C ALA A 28 -38.51 23.54 84.00
N ALA A 29 -39.53 24.40 84.14
CA ALA A 29 -40.67 24.46 83.23
C ALA A 29 -40.25 24.91 81.81
N GLU A 30 -39.44 25.95 81.69
CA GLU A 30 -38.86 26.43 80.42
C GLU A 30 -37.79 25.47 79.87
N GLY A 31 -37.02 24.82 80.74
CA GLY A 31 -36.05 23.80 80.34
C GLY A 31 -36.73 22.58 79.73
N TYR A 32 -37.91 22.20 80.23
CA TYR A 32 -38.69 21.09 79.69
C TYR A 32 -39.30 21.39 78.32
N SER A 33 -39.75 22.62 78.06
CA SER A 33 -40.24 23.03 76.73
C SER A 33 -39.11 23.11 75.69
N PHE A 34 -37.94 23.63 76.07
CA PHE A 34 -36.76 23.66 75.20
C PHE A 34 -36.20 22.27 74.88
N VAL A 35 -36.22 21.34 75.84
CA VAL A 35 -35.80 19.95 75.60
C VAL A 35 -36.76 19.24 74.66
N LYS A 36 -38.08 19.45 74.79
CA LYS A 36 -39.08 18.93 73.85
C LYS A 36 -38.88 19.46 72.44
N SER A 37 -38.76 20.77 72.27
CA SER A 37 -38.54 21.38 70.95
C SER A 37 -37.23 20.92 70.32
N ARG A 38 -36.17 20.72 71.11
CA ARG A 38 -34.90 20.15 70.62
C ARG A 38 -35.04 18.69 70.17
N VAL A 39 -35.85 17.90 70.86
CA VAL A 39 -36.14 16.50 70.47
C VAL A 39 -36.96 16.45 69.18
N GLU A 40 -37.97 17.30 69.06
CA GLU A 40 -38.80 17.44 67.84
C GLU A 40 -37.96 17.89 66.64
N TYR A 41 -37.17 18.95 66.80
CA TYR A 41 -36.24 19.43 65.77
C TYR A 41 -35.25 18.35 65.32
N ARG A 42 -34.70 17.56 66.25
CA ARG A 42 -33.81 16.44 65.89
C ARG A 42 -34.54 15.35 65.12
N LYS A 43 -35.80 15.07 65.44
CA LYS A 43 -36.64 14.12 64.69
C LYS A 43 -36.90 14.63 63.28
N GLU A 44 -37.26 15.90 63.13
CA GLU A 44 -37.48 16.55 61.83
C GLU A 44 -36.21 16.52 60.96
N ILE A 45 -35.05 16.90 61.52
CA ILE A 45 -33.77 16.78 60.80
C ILE A 45 -33.48 15.33 60.40
N ALA A 46 -33.76 14.36 61.27
CA ALA A 46 -33.53 12.96 60.96
C ALA A 46 -34.43 12.47 59.81
N LEU A 47 -35.68 12.96 59.73
CA LEU A 47 -36.58 12.69 58.61
C LEU A 47 -36.06 13.34 57.32
N LEU A 48 -35.70 14.62 57.35
CA LEU A 48 -35.14 15.34 56.20
C LEU A 48 -33.86 14.69 55.67
N ARG A 49 -32.97 14.20 56.56
CA ARG A 49 -31.78 13.46 56.14
C ARG A 49 -32.12 12.15 55.45
N LYS A 50 -33.13 11.43 55.92
CA LYS A 50 -33.59 10.18 55.29
C LYS A 50 -34.16 10.46 53.90
N GLU A 51 -35.01 11.48 53.78
CA GLU A 51 -35.57 11.92 52.50
C GLU A 51 -34.47 12.32 51.52
N PHE A 52 -33.52 13.15 51.96
CA PHE A 52 -32.39 13.58 51.14
C PHE A 52 -31.54 12.39 50.66
N ILE A 53 -31.28 11.40 51.52
CA ILE A 53 -30.54 10.19 51.12
C ILE A 53 -31.31 9.39 50.05
N VAL A 54 -32.64 9.28 50.17
CA VAL A 54 -33.48 8.59 49.20
C VAL A 54 -33.52 9.34 47.88
N GLU A 55 -33.62 10.68 47.90
CA GLU A 55 -33.57 11.51 46.71
C GLU A 55 -32.23 11.41 45.97
N GLU A 56 -31.12 11.47 46.70
CA GLU A 56 -29.78 11.29 46.14
C GLU A 56 -29.61 9.90 45.51
N LYS A 57 -30.14 8.84 46.13
CA LYS A 57 -30.17 7.50 45.54
C LYS A 57 -30.97 7.48 44.25
N ARG A 58 -32.18 8.05 44.25
CA ARG A 58 -33.03 8.15 43.04
C ARG A 58 -32.36 8.93 41.92
N ARG A 59 -31.66 10.04 42.23
CA ARG A 59 -30.89 10.81 41.24
C ARG A 59 -29.77 9.97 40.63
N LYS A 60 -29.00 9.26 41.46
CA LYS A 60 -27.93 8.37 40.99
C LYS A 60 -28.45 7.23 40.13
N GLU A 61 -29.56 6.60 40.52
CA GLU A 61 -30.19 5.54 39.72
C GLU A 61 -30.69 6.04 38.37
N LYS A 62 -31.28 7.25 38.30
CA LYS A 62 -31.68 7.85 37.02
C LYS A 62 -30.48 8.05 36.11
N LEU A 63 -29.42 8.67 36.63
CA LEU A 63 -28.17 8.86 35.88
C LEU A 63 -27.56 7.54 35.41
N ALA A 64 -27.61 6.49 36.24
CA ALA A 64 -27.14 5.16 35.85
C ALA A 64 -27.98 4.55 34.71
N ARG A 65 -29.31 4.61 34.80
CA ARG A 65 -30.21 4.14 33.73
C ARG A 65 -30.00 4.90 32.43
N ASP A 66 -29.84 6.22 32.51
CA ASP A 66 -29.58 7.07 31.33
C ASP A 66 -28.24 6.73 30.68
N ALA A 67 -27.19 6.50 31.49
CA ALA A 67 -25.88 6.09 31.00
C ALA A 67 -25.92 4.70 30.33
N GLU A 68 -26.65 3.74 30.91
CA GLU A 68 -26.86 2.42 30.32
C GLU A 68 -27.63 2.50 29.00
N ALA A 69 -28.70 3.30 28.94
CA ALA A 69 -29.46 3.52 27.72
C ALA A 69 -28.59 4.16 26.62
N GLN A 70 -27.74 5.12 26.97
CA GLN A 70 -26.79 5.71 26.02
C GLN A 70 -25.76 4.68 25.53
N ARG A 71 -25.20 3.86 26.43
CA ARG A 71 -24.27 2.78 26.08
C ARG A 71 -24.89 1.78 25.10
N GLN A 72 -26.15 1.39 25.34
CA GLN A 72 -26.89 0.50 24.44
C GLN A 72 -27.12 1.14 23.07
N LYS A 73 -27.55 2.40 23.02
CA LYS A 73 -27.70 3.14 21.75
C LYS A 73 -26.40 3.18 20.95
N ILE A 74 -25.28 3.49 21.61
CA ILE A 74 -23.96 3.52 20.97
C ILE A 74 -23.58 2.12 20.48
N MET A 75 -23.83 1.07 21.26
CA MET A 75 -23.54 -0.30 20.88
C MET A 75 -24.33 -0.72 19.64
N MET A 76 -25.64 -0.44 19.59
CA MET A 76 -26.48 -0.75 18.43
C MET A 76 -26.04 0.04 17.19
N ALA A 77 -25.72 1.33 17.33
CA ALA A 77 -25.21 2.13 16.22
C ALA A 77 -23.86 1.61 15.69
N LYS A 78 -22.96 1.18 16.59
CA LYS A 78 -21.69 0.53 16.21
C LYS A 78 -21.93 -0.78 15.48
N ALA A 79 -22.84 -1.62 15.97
CA ALA A 79 -23.21 -2.88 15.33
C ALA A 79 -23.78 -2.65 13.91
N ALA A 80 -24.70 -1.70 13.76
CA ALA A 80 -25.25 -1.32 12.46
C ALA A 80 -24.16 -0.82 11.49
N ARG A 81 -23.22 0.00 11.98
CA ARG A 81 -22.08 0.46 11.17
C ARG A 81 -21.17 -0.69 10.73
N LEU A 82 -20.90 -1.65 11.61
CA LEU A 82 -20.08 -2.82 11.28
C LEU A 82 -20.77 -3.72 10.26
N GLU A 83 -22.09 -3.89 10.37
CA GLU A 83 -22.86 -4.65 9.39
C GLU A 83 -22.83 -4.00 8.01
N ILE A 84 -23.01 -2.68 7.92
CA ILE A 84 -22.86 -1.94 6.65
C ILE A 84 -21.45 -2.15 6.08
N LYS A 85 -20.40 -2.08 6.91
CA LYS A 85 -19.03 -2.34 6.46
C LYS A 85 -18.86 -3.76 5.93
N ARG A 86 -19.45 -4.76 6.58
CA ARG A 86 -19.43 -6.16 6.13
C ARG A 86 -20.11 -6.31 4.78
N GLN A 87 -21.26 -5.67 4.59
CA GLN A 87 -21.98 -5.66 3.33
C GLN A 87 -21.17 -4.99 2.22
N GLN A 88 -20.52 -3.85 2.50
CA GLN A 88 -19.62 -3.17 1.56
C GLN A 88 -18.42 -4.05 1.17
N GLN A 89 -17.81 -4.75 2.12
CA GLN A 89 -16.74 -5.70 1.82
C GLN A 89 -17.25 -6.84 0.92
N GLY A 90 -18.45 -7.36 1.19
CA GLY A 90 -19.08 -8.37 0.33
C GLY A 90 -19.34 -7.88 -1.10
N ILE A 91 -19.76 -6.63 -1.27
CA ILE A 91 -19.96 -6.00 -2.58
C ILE A 91 -18.61 -5.85 -3.30
N ARG A 92 -17.60 -5.27 -2.63
CA ARG A 92 -16.25 -5.12 -3.21
C ARG A 92 -15.63 -6.44 -3.61
N ALA A 93 -15.79 -7.49 -2.81
CA ALA A 93 -15.30 -8.82 -3.15
C ALA A 93 -15.94 -9.37 -4.44
N LYS A 94 -17.24 -9.13 -4.64
CA LYS A 94 -17.94 -9.50 -5.88
C LYS A 94 -17.46 -8.67 -7.08
N GLU A 95 -17.21 -7.38 -6.88
CA GLU A 95 -16.64 -6.50 -7.92
C GLU A 95 -15.25 -6.97 -8.33
N ILE A 96 -14.35 -7.22 -7.38
CA ILE A 96 -13.01 -7.75 -7.64
C ILE A 96 -13.06 -9.09 -8.37
N ALA A 97 -13.98 -9.99 -7.99
CA ALA A 97 -14.14 -11.27 -8.67
C ALA A 97 -14.56 -11.08 -10.14
N ARG A 98 -15.46 -10.12 -10.43
CA ARG A 98 -15.84 -9.79 -11.81
C ARG A 98 -14.69 -9.19 -12.60
N GLU A 99 -13.92 -8.28 -12.00
CA GLU A 99 -12.75 -7.69 -12.64
C GLU A 99 -11.68 -8.73 -12.96
N LYS A 100 -11.44 -9.67 -12.03
CA LYS A 100 -10.53 -10.81 -12.26
C LYS A 100 -11.00 -11.69 -13.41
N ALA A 101 -12.28 -12.03 -13.46
CA ALA A 101 -12.83 -12.81 -14.57
C ALA A 101 -12.64 -12.10 -15.93
N ILE A 102 -12.93 -10.79 -15.99
CA ILE A 102 -12.70 -9.98 -17.20
C ILE A 102 -11.21 -9.94 -17.57
N HIS A 103 -10.32 -9.84 -16.58
CA HIS A 103 -8.89 -9.85 -16.82
C HIS A 103 -8.39 -11.20 -17.34
N GLU A 104 -8.83 -12.31 -16.75
CA GLU A 104 -8.52 -13.65 -17.21
C GLU A 104 -8.98 -13.89 -18.65
N GLU A 105 -10.17 -13.41 -19.02
CA GLU A 105 -10.65 -13.44 -20.41
C GLU A 105 -9.76 -12.63 -21.35
N LYS A 106 -9.31 -11.44 -20.94
CA LYS A 106 -8.38 -10.62 -21.74
C LYS A 106 -7.04 -11.32 -21.94
N VAL A 107 -6.50 -11.89 -20.87
CA VAL A 107 -5.25 -12.66 -20.90
C VAL A 107 -5.39 -13.86 -21.83
N ARG A 108 -6.49 -14.61 -21.73
CA ARG A 108 -6.79 -15.73 -22.62
C ARG A 108 -6.83 -15.29 -24.09
N LYS A 109 -7.58 -14.24 -24.42
CA LYS A 109 -7.65 -13.69 -25.78
C LYS A 109 -6.29 -13.28 -26.32
N TYR A 110 -5.47 -12.63 -25.49
CA TYR A 110 -4.11 -12.25 -25.85
C TYR A 110 -3.23 -13.46 -26.18
N PHE A 111 -3.30 -14.53 -25.38
CA PHE A 111 -2.57 -15.76 -25.66
C PHE A 111 -3.04 -16.43 -26.95
N GLU A 112 -4.36 -16.53 -27.16
CA GLU A 112 -4.94 -17.08 -28.40
C GLU A 112 -4.45 -16.30 -29.63
N GLU A 113 -4.47 -14.96 -29.59
CA GLU A 113 -3.94 -14.12 -30.66
C GLU A 113 -2.44 -14.36 -30.91
N LYS A 114 -1.63 -14.43 -29.84
CA LYS A 114 -0.19 -14.69 -29.95
C LYS A 114 0.10 -16.06 -30.55
N VAL A 115 -0.70 -17.08 -30.25
CA VAL A 115 -0.55 -18.41 -30.86
C VAL A 115 -0.76 -18.34 -32.37
N VAL A 116 -1.82 -17.65 -32.82
CA VAL A 116 -2.09 -17.47 -34.26
C VAL A 116 -0.95 -16.72 -34.95
N VAL A 117 -0.42 -15.65 -34.34
CA VAL A 117 0.73 -14.90 -34.90
C VAL A 117 1.98 -15.78 -35.00
N ARG A 118 2.25 -16.61 -33.97
CA ARG A 118 3.40 -17.54 -34.00
C ARG A 118 3.25 -18.60 -35.08
N GLN A 119 2.04 -19.16 -35.25
CA GLN A 119 1.77 -20.11 -36.33
C GLN A 119 1.99 -19.49 -37.71
N LYS A 120 1.43 -18.30 -37.97
CA LYS A 120 1.65 -17.58 -39.24
C LYS A 120 3.13 -17.32 -39.50
N ARG A 121 3.87 -16.88 -38.48
CA ARG A 121 5.32 -16.66 -38.58
C ARG A 121 6.08 -17.97 -38.86
N ASN A 122 5.71 -19.08 -38.22
CA ASN A 122 6.35 -20.37 -38.43
C ASN A 122 6.14 -20.86 -39.87
N VAL A 123 4.91 -20.77 -40.39
CA VAL A 123 4.60 -21.13 -41.79
C VAL A 123 5.45 -20.30 -42.76
N GLU A 124 5.59 -19.00 -42.51
CA GLU A 124 6.43 -18.16 -43.37
C GLU A 124 7.92 -18.54 -43.30
N VAL A 125 8.43 -18.85 -42.10
CA VAL A 125 9.81 -19.31 -41.91
C VAL A 125 10.04 -20.64 -42.62
N GLU A 126 9.10 -21.59 -42.53
CA GLU A 126 9.16 -22.86 -43.23
C GLU A 126 9.19 -22.67 -44.75
N ARG A 127 8.30 -21.82 -45.29
CA ARG A 127 8.32 -21.46 -46.72
C ARG A 127 9.66 -20.89 -47.16
N ARG A 128 10.27 -20.00 -46.35
CA ARG A 128 11.60 -19.42 -46.64
C ARG A 128 12.70 -20.49 -46.59
N ARG A 129 12.65 -21.40 -45.61
CA ARG A 129 13.59 -22.52 -45.48
C ARG A 129 13.48 -23.46 -46.68
N GLU A 130 12.27 -23.83 -47.09
CA GLU A 130 12.03 -24.67 -48.27
C GLU A 130 12.57 -24.03 -49.55
N ALA A 131 12.35 -22.72 -49.74
CA ALA A 131 12.89 -22.00 -50.88
C ALA A 131 14.44 -22.00 -50.90
N LEU A 132 15.07 -21.79 -49.73
CA LEU A 132 16.53 -21.88 -49.61
C LEU A 132 17.06 -23.29 -49.88
N VAL A 133 16.39 -24.32 -49.35
CA VAL A 133 16.77 -25.73 -49.59
C VAL A 133 16.59 -26.08 -51.07
N ALA A 134 15.52 -25.61 -51.72
CA ALA A 134 15.31 -25.81 -53.15
C ALA A 134 16.41 -25.13 -53.99
N SER A 135 16.77 -23.89 -53.65
CA SER A 135 17.90 -23.18 -54.28
C SER A 135 19.21 -23.92 -54.08
N LEU A 136 19.49 -24.40 -52.86
CA LEU A 136 20.69 -25.17 -52.55
C LEU A 136 20.72 -26.49 -53.35
N ARG A 137 19.60 -27.20 -53.48
CA ARG A 137 19.50 -28.40 -54.32
C ARG A 137 19.79 -28.12 -55.80
N GLN A 138 19.32 -26.99 -56.32
CA GLN A 138 19.64 -26.57 -57.69
C GLN A 138 21.12 -26.21 -57.86
N GLN A 139 21.75 -25.62 -56.84
CA GLN A 139 23.17 -25.31 -56.84
C GLN A 139 24.02 -26.58 -56.70
N SER A 140 23.65 -27.49 -55.81
CA SER A 140 24.38 -28.74 -55.57
C SER A 140 24.37 -29.66 -56.78
N ALA A 141 23.29 -29.64 -57.58
CA ALA A 141 23.26 -30.35 -58.86
C ALA A 141 24.32 -29.86 -59.86
N LYS A 142 24.81 -28.61 -59.71
CA LYS A 142 25.86 -28.03 -60.55
C LYS A 142 27.28 -28.28 -60.00
N TRP A 143 27.40 -28.84 -58.80
CA TRP A 143 28.70 -29.13 -58.19
C TRP A 143 29.41 -30.27 -58.93
N THR A 144 30.74 -30.23 -58.87
CA THR A 144 31.61 -31.25 -59.46
C THR A 144 31.60 -32.49 -58.58
N THR A 145 31.20 -33.62 -59.15
CA THR A 145 31.27 -34.95 -58.51
C THR A 145 32.31 -35.79 -59.21
N GLU A 146 32.77 -36.88 -58.59
CA GLU A 146 33.77 -37.81 -59.16
C GLU A 146 33.41 -38.29 -60.57
N LYS A 147 32.10 -38.43 -60.86
CA LYS A 147 31.57 -38.84 -62.17
C LYS A 147 31.69 -37.76 -63.26
N ASN A 148 31.63 -36.49 -62.88
CA ASN A 148 31.67 -35.34 -63.80
C ASN A 148 33.04 -34.64 -63.81
N TYR A 149 34.01 -35.18 -63.05
CA TYR A 149 35.31 -34.56 -62.80
C TYR A 149 36.17 -34.46 -64.07
N THR A 150 36.17 -35.52 -64.89
CA THR A 150 36.92 -35.59 -66.15
C THR A 150 36.36 -34.68 -67.24
N GLU A 151 35.05 -34.41 -67.25
CA GLU A 151 34.41 -33.51 -68.22
C GLU A 151 34.60 -32.03 -67.85
N LYS A 152 34.56 -31.71 -66.55
CA LYS A 152 34.71 -30.34 -66.03
C LYS A 152 36.14 -29.81 -66.09
N LEU A 153 37.14 -30.68 -66.15
CA LEU A 153 38.57 -30.35 -66.20
C LEU A 153 39.20 -30.47 -67.59
N LYS A 154 38.40 -30.69 -68.66
CA LYS A 154 38.91 -30.65 -70.04
C LYS A 154 39.45 -29.25 -70.36
N GLU A 155 40.56 -29.21 -71.12
CA GLU A 155 41.30 -27.98 -71.44
C GLU A 155 40.44 -26.91 -72.14
N ASP A 156 39.41 -27.30 -72.90
CA ASP A 156 38.46 -26.38 -73.56
C ASP A 156 37.65 -25.49 -72.59
N ILE A 157 37.53 -25.88 -71.32
CA ILE A 157 36.87 -25.07 -70.28
C ILE A 157 37.86 -24.07 -69.67
N PHE A 158 39.16 -24.40 -69.66
CA PHE A 158 40.24 -23.54 -69.17
C PHE A 158 40.70 -22.52 -70.21
N ILE A 159 40.49 -22.78 -71.51
CA ILE A 159 40.73 -21.80 -72.56
C ILE A 159 39.54 -20.83 -72.64
N TYR A 160 39.58 -19.81 -71.78
CA TYR A 160 38.93 -18.50 -71.93
C TYR A 160 37.52 -18.51 -72.58
N SER A 161 36.54 -19.12 -71.90
CA SER A 161 35.13 -19.02 -72.32
C SER A 161 34.63 -17.58 -72.16
N PRO A 162 34.11 -16.91 -73.21
CA PRO A 162 33.64 -15.52 -73.17
C PRO A 162 32.64 -15.21 -72.03
N LYS A 163 31.87 -16.20 -71.58
CA LYS A 163 30.89 -16.05 -70.48
C LYS A 163 31.54 -15.82 -69.11
N GLN A 164 32.76 -16.30 -68.87
CA GLN A 164 33.47 -16.05 -67.62
C GLN A 164 34.06 -14.63 -67.54
N ILE A 165 34.39 -14.05 -68.70
CA ILE A 165 34.91 -12.68 -68.82
C ILE A 165 33.79 -11.67 -68.57
N SER A 166 32.58 -11.91 -69.11
CA SER A 166 31.41 -11.05 -68.88
C SER A 166 30.94 -11.02 -67.43
N ALA A 167 31.03 -12.16 -66.71
CA ALA A 167 30.70 -12.24 -65.30
C ALA A 167 31.73 -11.53 -64.39
N ARG A 168 32.98 -11.41 -64.85
CA ARG A 168 34.04 -10.68 -64.13
C ARG A 168 33.97 -9.16 -64.37
N GLY A 169 33.46 -8.74 -65.53
CA GLY A 169 33.20 -7.34 -65.87
C GLY A 169 31.95 -6.74 -65.22
N SER A 170 31.07 -7.55 -64.62
CA SER A 170 29.89 -7.07 -63.88
C SER A 170 30.13 -6.85 -62.38
N PHE A 171 31.37 -7.02 -61.91
CA PHE A 171 31.74 -6.60 -60.56
C PHE A 171 32.08 -5.10 -60.61
N ASP A 172 31.03 -4.29 -60.56
CA ASP A 172 31.13 -2.86 -60.34
C ASP A 172 31.13 -2.59 -58.82
N PRO A 173 32.25 -2.16 -58.22
CA PRO A 173 32.31 -1.80 -56.80
C PRO A 173 31.43 -0.58 -56.46
N SER A 174 30.94 0.17 -57.45
CA SER A 174 29.99 1.28 -57.25
C SER A 174 28.55 0.79 -57.01
N ASN A 175 28.21 -0.40 -57.51
CA ASN A 175 26.85 -0.97 -57.39
C ASN A 175 26.68 -1.85 -56.13
N THR A 176 27.71 -1.98 -55.29
CA THR A 176 27.61 -2.56 -53.93
C THR A 176 27.19 -1.49 -52.91
N SER A 177 26.06 -0.85 -53.19
CA SER A 177 25.46 0.22 -52.40
C SER A 177 24.84 -0.26 -51.07
N GLY A 178 25.58 -1.07 -50.27
CA GLY A 178 24.96 -1.63 -49.06
C GLY A 178 25.80 -2.23 -47.95
N SER A 179 27.12 -2.45 -48.09
CA SER A 179 27.86 -3.09 -46.97
C SER A 179 29.14 -2.36 -46.52
N ALA A 180 30.06 -2.01 -47.42
CA ALA A 180 31.34 -1.42 -47.02
C ALA A 180 31.24 0.11 -46.76
N VAL A 181 30.60 0.86 -47.66
CA VAL A 181 30.43 2.32 -47.52
C VAL A 181 29.41 2.64 -46.43
N SER A 182 28.36 1.83 -46.28
CA SER A 182 27.34 2.01 -45.23
C SER A 182 27.93 1.84 -43.82
N TRP A 183 28.90 0.93 -43.63
CA TRP A 183 29.60 0.78 -42.35
C TRP A 183 30.56 1.94 -42.06
N LEU A 184 31.30 2.41 -43.07
CA LEU A 184 32.16 3.59 -42.93
C LEU A 184 31.36 4.86 -42.65
N GLU A 185 30.26 5.06 -43.35
CA GLU A 185 29.36 6.19 -43.12
C GLU A 185 28.68 6.08 -41.75
N LYS A 186 28.36 4.86 -41.29
CA LYS A 186 27.86 4.62 -39.92
C LYS A 186 28.93 4.88 -38.87
N LEU A 187 30.19 4.52 -39.10
CA LEU A 187 31.31 4.84 -38.21
C LEU A 187 31.63 6.33 -38.20
N GLN A 188 31.51 7.02 -39.34
CA GLN A 188 31.68 8.47 -39.43
C GLN A 188 30.52 9.22 -38.74
N ARG A 189 29.30 8.67 -38.76
CA ARG A 189 28.14 9.18 -38.01
C ARG A 189 28.21 8.83 -36.51
N MET A 190 28.88 7.74 -36.15
CA MET A 190 29.12 7.37 -34.75
C MET A 190 30.31 8.16 -34.21
N LYS A 191 30.02 9.33 -33.61
CA LYS A 191 31.03 10.05 -32.83
C LYS A 191 31.53 9.17 -31.67
N PRO A 192 32.85 9.12 -31.39
CA PRO A 192 33.37 8.45 -30.21
C PRO A 192 32.81 9.11 -28.95
N ALA A 193 32.41 8.29 -27.97
CA ALA A 193 31.89 8.76 -26.70
C ALA A 193 32.92 9.68 -26.02
N GLY A 194 32.63 10.99 -25.97
CA GLY A 194 33.50 12.01 -25.37
C GLY A 194 33.75 13.27 -26.20
N MET A 195 33.36 13.30 -27.49
CA MET A 195 33.56 14.48 -28.35
C MET A 195 32.25 15.26 -28.54
N HIS A 196 31.89 16.07 -27.55
CA HIS A 196 30.86 17.10 -27.70
C HIS A 196 31.50 18.37 -28.27
N ASP A 197 31.06 18.80 -29.46
CA ASP A 197 31.39 20.12 -29.98
C ASP A 197 30.61 21.13 -29.13
N SER A 198 31.34 21.99 -28.44
CA SER A 198 30.82 22.94 -27.45
C SER A 198 30.04 24.12 -28.07
N SER A 199 29.30 23.91 -29.18
CA SER A 199 28.57 24.98 -29.86
C SER A 199 27.04 24.83 -29.87
N ASP A 200 26.48 23.66 -29.56
CA ASP A 200 25.01 23.47 -29.59
C ASP A 200 24.36 23.31 -28.19
N GLU A 201 25.17 23.31 -27.13
CA GLU A 201 24.71 23.31 -25.73
C GLU A 201 24.38 24.73 -25.22
N ALA A 202 23.79 25.56 -26.07
CA ALA A 202 23.20 26.85 -25.67
C ALA A 202 21.71 26.95 -26.00
N THR A 203 21.18 26.09 -26.88
CA THR A 203 19.77 26.14 -27.28
C THR A 203 18.92 25.04 -26.66
N ALA A 204 19.49 23.91 -26.23
CA ALA A 204 18.76 22.85 -25.55
C ALA A 204 18.54 23.10 -24.04
N SER A 205 19.43 23.85 -23.37
CA SER A 205 19.29 24.16 -21.93
C SER A 205 18.21 25.20 -21.63
N ALA A 206 17.74 25.97 -22.62
CA ALA A 206 16.67 26.95 -22.44
C ALA A 206 15.26 26.34 -22.59
N VAL A 207 15.12 25.18 -23.25
CA VAL A 207 13.80 24.53 -23.46
C VAL A 207 13.46 23.57 -22.32
N ALA A 208 14.46 23.06 -21.58
CA ALA A 208 14.25 22.21 -20.41
C ALA A 208 13.80 22.99 -19.15
N SER A 209 14.11 24.30 -19.04
CA SER A 209 13.68 25.12 -17.89
C SER A 209 12.24 25.65 -17.98
N ALA A 210 11.51 25.44 -19.07
CA ALA A 210 10.13 25.93 -19.24
C ALA A 210 9.05 24.84 -19.03
N ALA A 211 9.42 23.60 -18.71
CA ALA A 211 8.48 22.47 -18.62
C ALA A 211 8.32 21.87 -17.21
N ASP A 212 9.00 22.39 -16.19
CA ASP A 212 9.03 21.77 -14.85
C ASP A 212 8.27 22.55 -13.75
N GLU A 213 7.27 23.37 -14.12
CA GLU A 213 6.42 24.09 -13.16
C GLU A 213 4.96 23.59 -13.05
N ILE A 214 4.64 22.37 -13.51
CA ILE A 214 3.30 21.80 -13.27
C ILE A 214 3.40 20.32 -12.90
N ALA A 215 3.63 20.04 -11.61
CA ALA A 215 2.95 19.03 -10.80
C ALA A 215 3.80 18.57 -9.60
N PHE A 216 3.81 19.36 -8.51
CA PHE A 216 4.14 18.82 -7.18
C PHE A 216 2.95 18.98 -6.25
N ALA A 217 1.93 18.15 -6.47
CA ALA A 217 0.89 17.90 -5.49
C ALA A 217 1.35 16.76 -4.56
N SER A 218 1.79 17.16 -3.36
CA SER A 218 1.53 16.50 -2.07
C SER A 218 1.43 14.96 -2.04
N VAL A 219 2.50 14.27 -1.62
CA VAL A 219 2.37 13.03 -0.83
C VAL A 219 3.40 13.04 0.30
N SER A 220 2.91 13.34 1.50
CA SER A 220 3.69 13.35 2.74
C SER A 220 3.93 11.91 3.24
N LYS A 221 5.20 11.51 3.17
CA LYS A 221 6.02 10.76 4.14
C LYS A 221 5.34 10.25 5.43
N SER A 222 5.35 8.93 5.64
CA SER A 222 5.87 8.32 6.87
C SER A 222 6.22 6.84 6.65
N VAL A 223 7.51 6.53 6.78
CA VAL A 223 8.11 5.19 6.89
C VAL A 223 8.62 5.14 8.33
N ASN A 224 8.22 4.12 9.09
CA ASN A 224 8.89 3.76 10.33
C ASN A 224 9.29 2.29 10.24
N GLU A 225 10.48 2.05 10.75
CA GLU A 225 11.38 0.94 10.50
C GLU A 225 10.99 -0.32 11.26
N ASP A 226 11.21 -1.46 10.62
CA ASP A 226 11.32 -2.77 11.25
C ASP A 226 12.72 -2.88 11.87
N ASP A 227 12.78 -3.06 13.18
CA ASP A 227 13.98 -3.56 13.87
C ASP A 227 13.60 -4.85 14.61
N ALA A 228 14.25 -5.93 14.20
CA ALA A 228 14.10 -7.26 14.75
C ALA A 228 15.03 -7.42 15.96
N ASP A 229 14.54 -7.98 17.07
CA ASP A 229 15.44 -8.62 18.02
C ASP A 229 14.79 -9.78 18.82
N LEU A 230 15.32 -10.97 18.53
CA LEU A 230 15.64 -12.11 19.41
C LEU A 230 14.62 -12.63 20.44
N SER A 231 14.04 -13.78 20.07
CA SER A 231 14.13 -15.06 20.78
C SER A 231 14.53 -15.06 22.27
N LYS A 232 13.57 -15.36 23.17
CA LYS A 232 13.88 -16.14 24.38
C LYS A 232 12.70 -17.02 24.81
N SER A 233 12.85 -18.31 24.53
CA SER A 233 12.10 -19.40 25.14
C SER A 233 12.37 -19.44 26.66
N THR A 234 11.32 -19.49 27.47
CA THR A 234 11.40 -20.08 28.81
C THR A 234 10.33 -21.16 28.92
N LYS A 235 10.81 -22.39 29.06
CA LYS A 235 10.08 -23.51 29.66
C LYS A 235 9.68 -23.09 31.07
N GLU A 236 8.45 -23.37 31.47
CA GLU A 236 8.17 -23.77 32.85
C GLU A 236 7.22 -24.96 32.84
N GLU A 237 7.75 -26.08 33.32
CA GLU A 237 7.00 -27.20 33.86
C GLU A 237 6.35 -26.78 35.18
N LYS A 238 5.04 -27.03 35.31
CA LYS A 238 4.43 -27.77 36.43
C LYS A 238 2.96 -28.04 36.17
#